data_AF-A0A7W0LWS7-F1
#
_entry.id   AF-A0A7W0LWS7-F1
#
_cell.length_a   1.000
_cell.length_b   1.000
_cell.length_c   1.000
_cell.angle_alpha   90.00
_cell.angle_beta   90.00
_cell.angle_gamma   90.00
#
_symmetry.space_group_name_H-M   'P 1'
#
loop_
_entity.id
_entity.type
_entity.pdbx_description
1 polymer ?
#
loop_
_entity_poly.entity_id
_entity_poly.type
_entity_poly.pdbx_seq_one_letter_code
_entity_poly.pdbx_strand_id
1 'polypeptide(L)'
;REFRRAFGEPPHAYLLTRRLERAAALLRGTDRSVADICFSVGLRSVGSFTTSFTRTYGKSPTAYRARFPPAAQHALIPACVVRAYGRPQRRTFREDSGAVRN
;
A
#
# COMPACT_ATOMS: atom_id res chain seq x y z
N ARG A 1 12.92 28.00 -9.71
CA ARG A 1 14.21 27.27 -9.69
C ARG A 1 14.40 26.46 -8.39
N GLU A 2 13.80 26.91 -7.29
CA GLU A 2 13.87 26.23 -5.97
C GLU A 2 13.38 24.77 -5.94
N PHE A 3 12.31 24.43 -6.66
CA PHE A 3 11.81 23.04 -6.69
C PHE A 3 12.86 22.04 -7.18
N ARG A 4 13.56 22.38 -8.28
CA ARG A 4 14.63 21.54 -8.82
C ARG A 4 15.83 21.47 -7.87
N ARG A 5 16.09 22.50 -7.07
CA ARG A 5 17.14 22.48 -6.03
C ARG A 5 16.78 21.54 -4.88
N ALA A 6 15.51 21.52 -4.47
CA ALA A 6 15.04 20.67 -3.37
C ALA A 6 14.83 19.20 -3.77
N PHE A 7 14.34 18.93 -4.98
CA PHE A 7 13.91 17.58 -5.40
C PHE A 7 14.71 17.00 -6.56
N GLY A 8 15.67 17.73 -7.13
CA GLY A 8 16.51 17.26 -8.25
C GLY A 8 15.80 17.18 -9.61
N GLU A 9 14.47 17.24 -9.65
CA GLU A 9 13.69 17.10 -10.88
C GLU A 9 12.72 18.28 -11.13
N PRO A 10 12.21 18.44 -12.37
CA PRO A 10 11.19 19.45 -12.66
C PRO A 10 9.86 19.14 -11.94
N PRO A 11 9.09 20.16 -11.52
CA PRO A 11 7.81 19.96 -10.82
C PRO A 11 6.83 19.02 -11.54
N HIS A 12 6.73 19.11 -12.87
CA HIS A 12 5.80 18.28 -13.64
C HIS A 12 6.17 16.79 -13.60
N ALA A 13 7.47 16.48 -13.61
CA ALA A 13 7.98 15.11 -13.59
C ALA A 13 7.73 14.50 -12.21
N TYR A 14 8.03 15.25 -11.15
CA TYR A 14 7.74 14.86 -9.78
C TYR A 14 6.25 14.54 -9.58
N LEU A 15 5.36 15.46 -9.98
CA LEU A 15 3.92 15.24 -9.85
C LEU A 15 3.44 14.01 -10.60
N LEU A 16 3.96 13.75 -11.80
CA LEU A 16 3.62 12.54 -12.55
C LEU A 16 4.06 11.29 -11.78
N THR A 17 5.29 11.26 -11.26
CA THR A 17 5.81 10.16 -10.45
C THR A 17 4.92 9.90 -9.23
N ARG A 18 4.57 10.94 -8.47
CA ARG A 18 3.66 10.82 -7.30
C ARG A 18 2.28 10.29 -7.66
N ARG A 19 1.73 10.68 -8.82
CA ARG A 19 0.44 10.16 -9.31
C ARG A 19 0.52 8.69 -9.68
N LEU A 20 1.61 8.27 -10.32
CA LEU A 20 1.84 6.87 -10.68
C LEU A 20 2.07 5.99 -9.43
N GLU A 21 2.77 6.50 -8.42
CA GLU A 21 2.89 5.84 -7.10
C GLU A 21 1.52 5.62 -6.45
N ARG A 22 0.67 6.65 -6.45
CA ARG A 22 -0.69 6.53 -5.92
C ARG A 22 -1.52 5.53 -6.72
N ALA A 23 -1.42 5.54 -8.04
CA ALA A 23 -2.11 4.58 -8.90
C ALA A 23 -1.67 3.15 -8.60
N ALA A 24 -0.36 2.92 -8.40
CA ALA A 24 0.16 1.61 -8.03
C ALA A 24 -0.42 1.13 -6.69
N ALA A 25 -0.52 2.01 -5.68
CA ALA A 25 -1.16 1.68 -4.41
C ALA A 25 -2.64 1.29 -4.57
N LEU A 26 -3.39 2.02 -5.39
CA LEU A 26 -4.80 1.71 -5.68
C LEU A 26 -4.98 0.41 -6.44
N LEU A 27 -4.06 0.09 -7.38
CA LEU A 27 -4.08 -1.16 -8.12
C LEU A 27 -3.90 -2.39 -7.22
N ARG A 28 -3.10 -2.26 -6.15
CA ARG A 28 -2.85 -3.31 -5.15
C ARG A 28 -3.96 -3.44 -4.12
N GLY A 29 -4.49 -2.31 -3.67
CA GLY A 29 -5.39 -2.26 -2.51
C GLY A 29 -6.88 -2.21 -2.84
N THR A 30 -7.26 -2.15 -4.11
CA THR A 30 -8.67 -1.98 -4.51
C THR A 30 -9.01 -2.72 -5.81
N ASP A 31 -10.29 -3.05 -5.97
CA ASP A 31 -10.85 -3.68 -7.19
C ASP A 31 -11.35 -2.67 -8.24
N ARG A 32 -11.03 -1.37 -8.08
CA ARG A 32 -11.47 -0.31 -9.01
C ARG A 32 -10.97 -0.56 -10.43
N SER A 33 -11.68 -0.12 -11.46
CA SER A 33 -11.19 -0.31 -12.84
C SER A 33 -9.91 0.50 -13.09
N VAL A 34 -9.11 0.10 -14.09
CA VAL A 34 -7.90 0.83 -14.48
C VAL A 34 -8.24 2.26 -14.93
N ALA A 35 -9.39 2.44 -15.59
CA ALA A 35 -9.89 3.74 -16.00
C ALA A 35 -10.23 4.63 -14.80
N ASP A 36 -10.96 4.10 -13.81
CA ASP A 36 -11.30 4.85 -12.59
C ASP A 36 -10.04 5.28 -11.84
N ILE A 37 -9.06 4.38 -11.73
CA ILE A 37 -7.78 4.69 -11.09
C ILE A 37 -7.07 5.83 -11.84
N CYS A 38 -6.99 5.77 -13.18
CA CYS A 38 -6.39 6.81 -14.01
C CYS A 38 -6.99 8.20 -13.72
N PHE A 39 -8.32 8.32 -13.73
CA PHE A 39 -8.99 9.60 -13.46
C PHE A 39 -8.86 10.02 -11.99
N SER A 40 -8.89 9.07 -11.05
CA SER A 40 -8.75 9.36 -9.61
C SER A 40 -7.38 9.93 -9.23
N VAL A 41 -6.32 9.59 -9.98
CA VAL A 41 -4.98 10.15 -9.78
C VAL A 41 -4.73 11.42 -10.60
N GLY A 42 -5.74 11.92 -11.32
CA GLY A 42 -5.68 13.18 -12.05
C GLY A 42 -5.01 13.10 -13.43
N LEU A 43 -4.98 11.91 -14.05
CA LEU A 43 -4.63 11.78 -15.47
C LEU A 43 -5.88 11.87 -16.34
N ARG A 44 -5.74 12.47 -17.52
CA ARG A 44 -6.86 12.80 -18.42
C ARG A 44 -7.18 11.74 -19.46
N SER A 45 -6.31 10.74 -19.63
CA SER A 45 -6.51 9.68 -20.61
C SER A 45 -5.90 8.36 -20.15
N VAL A 46 -6.64 7.27 -20.38
CA VAL A 46 -6.20 5.90 -20.04
C VAL A 46 -4.99 5.48 -20.86
N GLY A 47 -4.90 5.93 -22.12
CA GLY A 47 -3.74 5.67 -22.99
C GLY A 47 -2.46 6.28 -22.43
N SER A 48 -2.43 7.59 -22.16
CA SER A 48 -1.25 8.26 -21.61
C SER A 48 -0.89 7.75 -20.21
N PHE A 49 -1.89 7.39 -19.40
CA PHE A 49 -1.68 6.70 -18.13
C PHE A 49 -0.99 5.36 -18.31
N THR A 50 -1.50 4.51 -19.20
CA THR A 50 -0.94 3.17 -19.44
C THR A 50 0.50 3.25 -19.93
N THR A 51 0.80 4.15 -20.88
CA THR A 51 2.16 4.38 -21.38
C THR A 51 3.10 4.86 -20.26
N SER A 52 2.68 5.86 -19.50
CA SER A 52 3.52 6.43 -18.42
C SER A 52 3.74 5.42 -17.30
N PHE A 53 2.69 4.70 -16.90
CA PHE A 53 2.75 3.66 -15.89
C PHE A 53 3.68 2.51 -16.32
N THR A 54 3.55 2.05 -17.57
CA THR A 54 4.41 0.99 -18.11
C THR A 54 5.87 1.43 -18.19
N ARG A 55 6.14 2.68 -18.57
CA ARG A 55 7.50 3.23 -18.57
C ARG A 55 8.11 3.28 -17.17
N THR A 56 7.31 3.59 -16.14
CA THR A 56 7.78 3.71 -14.76
C THR A 56 7.90 2.35 -14.04
N TYR A 57 6.96 1.42 -14.26
CA TYR A 57 6.89 0.14 -13.53
C TYR A 57 7.26 -1.09 -14.37
N GLY A 58 7.61 -0.89 -15.65
CA GLY A 58 7.99 -1.95 -16.60
C GLY A 58 6.86 -2.87 -17.04
N LYS A 59 5.62 -2.62 -16.60
CA LYS A 59 4.43 -3.47 -16.86
C LYS A 59 3.17 -2.63 -16.98
N SER A 60 2.19 -3.12 -17.73
CA SER A 60 0.89 -2.47 -17.82
C SER A 60 0.17 -2.44 -16.46
N PRO A 61 -0.74 -1.49 -16.20
CA PRO A 61 -1.51 -1.42 -14.95
C PRO A 61 -2.23 -2.74 -14.59
N THR A 62 -2.81 -3.41 -15.59
CA THR A 62 -3.50 -4.70 -15.41
C THR A 62 -2.51 -5.81 -15.06
N ALA A 63 -1.38 -5.91 -15.78
CA ALA A 63 -0.34 -6.90 -15.48
C ALA A 63 0.35 -6.64 -14.13
N TYR A 64 0.44 -5.37 -13.73
CA TYR A 64 0.91 -4.97 -12.41
C TYR A 64 -0.06 -5.43 -11.32
N ARG A 65 -1.36 -5.15 -11.45
CA ARG A 65 -2.39 -5.62 -10.50
C ARG A 65 -2.39 -7.14 -10.33
N ALA A 66 -2.28 -7.89 -11.42
CA ALA A 66 -2.31 -9.35 -11.38
C ALA A 66 -1.19 -10.00 -10.55
N ARG A 67 -0.14 -9.24 -10.19
CA ARG A 67 0.95 -9.72 -9.32
C ARG A 67 0.66 -9.60 -7.84
N PHE A 68 -0.42 -8.93 -7.46
CA PHE A 68 -0.80 -8.75 -6.06
C PHE A 68 -2.04 -9.58 -5.75
N PRO A 69 -2.18 -10.06 -4.51
CA PRO A 69 -3.38 -10.76 -4.12
C PRO A 69 -4.61 -9.84 -4.29
N PRO A 70 -5.81 -10.41 -4.52
CA PRO A 70 -7.05 -9.65 -4.60
C PRO A 70 -7.20 -8.69 -3.42
N ALA A 71 -7.77 -7.50 -3.64
CA ALA A 71 -7.92 -6.49 -2.60
C ALA A 71 -8.72 -7.02 -1.39
N ALA A 72 -9.64 -7.96 -1.62
CA ALA A 72 -10.36 -8.68 -0.57
C ALA A 72 -9.45 -9.37 0.46
N GLN A 73 -8.24 -9.79 0.08
CA GLN A 73 -7.26 -10.40 1.00
C GLN A 73 -6.56 -9.37 1.89
N HIS A 74 -6.64 -8.08 1.55
CA HIS A 74 -6.21 -6.97 2.40
C HIS A 74 -7.33 -6.46 3.33
N ALA A 75 -8.50 -7.10 3.33
CA ALA A 75 -9.54 -6.83 4.31
C ALA A 75 -9.00 -7.18 5.71
N LEU A 76 -8.67 -6.12 6.43
CA LEU A 76 -8.10 -6.08 7.78
C LEU A 76 -8.66 -7.19 8.67
N ILE A 77 -7.78 -8.11 9.06
CA ILE A 77 -8.12 -9.16 10.03
C ILE A 77 -8.70 -8.48 11.28
N PRO A 78 -9.92 -8.86 11.70
CA PRO A 78 -10.52 -8.27 12.89
C PRO A 78 -9.61 -8.44 14.09
N ALA A 79 -9.44 -7.39 14.89
CA ALA A 79 -8.61 -7.44 16.08
C ALA A 79 -9.05 -8.54 17.07
N CYS A 80 -10.31 -9.01 17.01
CA CYS A 80 -10.76 -10.16 17.79
C CYS A 80 -10.11 -11.47 17.32
N VAL A 81 -9.91 -11.66 16.01
CA VAL A 81 -9.20 -12.81 15.43
C VAL A 81 -7.72 -12.72 15.80
N VAL A 82 -7.09 -11.55 15.62
CA VAL A 82 -5.68 -11.35 16.04
C VAL A 82 -5.49 -11.64 17.53
N ARG A 83 -6.41 -11.19 18.38
CA ARG A 83 -6.37 -11.44 19.84
C ARG A 83 -6.68 -12.89 20.22
N ALA A 84 -7.59 -13.56 19.52
CA ALA A 84 -7.92 -14.96 19.77
C ALA A 84 -6.73 -15.87 19.48
N TYR A 85 -6.05 -15.66 18.33
CA TYR A 85 -4.88 -16.44 17.94
C TYR A 85 -3.59 -16.00 18.64
N GLY A 86 -3.48 -14.74 19.05
CA GLY A 86 -2.33 -14.19 19.76
C GLY A 86 -2.36 -14.38 21.28
N ARG A 87 -3.35 -15.07 21.84
CA ARG A 87 -3.49 -15.23 23.30
C ARG A 87 -2.39 -16.17 23.83
N PRO A 88 -1.50 -15.73 24.74
CA PRO A 88 -0.48 -16.59 25.31
C PRO A 88 -1.14 -17.70 26.15
N GLN A 89 -0.76 -18.95 25.89
CA GLN A 89 -1.20 -20.11 26.65
C GLN A 89 -0.61 -20.01 28.07
N ARG A 90 -1.45 -19.77 29.08
CA ARG A 90 -1.01 -19.73 30.49
C ARG A 90 -0.41 -21.09 30.86
N ARG A 91 0.91 -21.15 31.05
CA ARG A 91 1.55 -22.23 31.82
C ARG A 91 1.14 -22.03 33.28
N THR A 92 0.43 -23.00 33.85
CA THR A 92 -0.16 -22.95 35.20
C THR A 92 0.89 -23.17 36.30
N PHE A 93 1.02 -22.18 37.17
CA PHE A 93 1.10 -22.26 38.65
C PHE A 93 1.98 -23.37 39.28
N ARG A 94 3.29 -23.16 39.39
CA ARG A 94 4.05 -23.47 40.62
C ARG A 94 5.42 -22.76 40.60
N GLU A 95 5.80 -22.22 41.77
CA GLU A 95 7.11 -21.65 42.14
C GLU A 95 7.40 -20.25 41.52
N ASP A 96 7.80 -19.21 42.26
CA ASP A 96 8.66 -19.16 43.44
C ASP A 96 8.42 -17.88 44.27
N SER A 97 8.47 -18.09 45.59
CA SER A 97 8.72 -17.27 46.78
C SER A 97 8.96 -15.75 46.69
N GLY A 98 8.50 -15.04 47.73
CA GLY A 98 9.21 -13.84 48.21
C GLY A 98 8.36 -12.63 48.62
N ALA A 99 7.43 -12.78 49.56
CA ALA A 99 6.86 -11.64 50.27
C ALA A 99 7.86 -11.15 51.34
N VAL A 100 8.53 -10.01 51.15
CA VAL A 100 9.28 -9.32 52.23
C VAL A 100 9.38 -7.79 52.01
N ARG A 101 8.71 -7.05 52.92
CA ARG A 101 9.04 -5.73 53.56
C ARG A 101 9.07 -4.47 52.68
N ASN A 102 8.75 -3.27 53.16
CA ASN A 102 8.70 -2.72 54.52
C ASN A 102 7.56 -1.69 54.61
#